data_AF-A0A5C6FL23-F1
#
_entry.id   AF-A0A5C6FL23-F1
#
_cell.length_a   1.000
_cell.length_b   1.000
_cell.length_c   1.000
_cell.angle_alpha   90.00
_cell.angle_beta   90.00
_cell.angle_gamma   90.00
#
_symmetry.space_group_name_H-M   'P 1'
#
loop_
_entity.id
_entity.type
_entity.pdbx_description
1 polymer ?
#
loop_
_entity_poly.entity_id
_entity_poly.type
_entity_poly.pdbx_seq_one_letter_code
_entity_poly.pdbx_strand_id
1 'polypeptide(L)'
;MKRTAPSRRRRGAMLVLIAVMLLGFMVAVAFSVDVAQMHLSRTELRTATDAAAKAAAATLSDTLDRNQAVQRGQQIAAANSVNGDPLVIPAGDFQFGRSQEQNGGRYAFTADQVPLNSVRVLGRRTADSPSGAVPLFFGNILGVSSFEPVANATATYIERDVVLVVDRSGSMAGRKFADLSNAINVFVNTLNNTPVDERVGLASYNDRASEDVQLTANLAEITAAMGAMRVGGFTSISRGMSAGQSIMLSGRSPDFVERTMVVMTDGRHNRGPEPRIVANQLAADNVTIHTITFGGNADLARMREVATIGGGNHYHADNGLQLEQIYREIALTLSTMITE
;
A
#
# COMPACT_ATOMS: atom_id res chain seq x y z
N MET A 1 52.48 31.08 78.36
CA MET A 1 51.01 31.13 78.20
C MET A 1 50.63 30.78 76.76
N LYS A 2 50.10 29.58 76.50
CA LYS A 2 49.47 29.22 75.21
C LYS A 2 48.00 28.96 75.48
N ARG A 3 47.11 29.83 74.99
CA ARG A 3 45.65 29.64 75.02
C ARG A 3 45.23 28.86 73.78
N THR A 4 44.73 27.65 73.95
CA THR A 4 44.05 26.85 72.92
C THR A 4 42.56 27.21 72.92
N ALA A 5 42.03 27.65 71.78
CA ALA A 5 40.61 27.92 71.59
C ALA A 5 39.84 26.61 71.29
N PRO A 6 38.59 26.44 71.78
CA PRO A 6 37.81 25.24 71.54
C PRO A 6 37.21 25.25 70.12
N SER A 7 37.40 24.16 69.37
CA SER A 7 36.76 23.99 68.06
C SER A 7 35.26 23.67 68.24
N ARG A 8 34.41 24.61 67.84
CA ARG A 8 32.95 24.42 67.80
C ARG A 8 32.62 23.31 66.79
N ARG A 9 32.25 22.11 67.27
CA ARG A 9 31.84 20.97 66.43
C ARG A 9 30.56 21.30 65.66
N ARG A 10 30.68 21.66 64.37
CA ARG A 10 29.57 21.91 63.42
C ARG A 10 28.85 20.64 62.91
N ARG A 11 28.76 19.58 63.73
CA ARG A 11 28.22 18.27 63.29
C ARG A 11 26.69 18.24 63.15
N GLY A 12 25.96 19.05 63.93
CA GLY A 12 24.49 19.09 63.88
C GLY A 12 23.94 19.72 62.60
N ALA A 13 24.51 20.84 62.15
CA ALA A 13 24.08 21.52 60.93
C ALA A 13 24.37 20.70 59.65
N MET A 14 25.48 19.95 59.63
CA MET A 14 25.77 19.05 58.50
C MET A 14 24.75 17.91 58.39
N LEU A 15 24.30 17.33 59.50
CA LEU A 15 23.30 16.25 59.47
C LEU A 15 21.95 16.74 58.89
N VAL A 16 21.51 17.94 59.27
CA VAL A 16 20.29 18.54 58.71
C VAL A 16 20.44 18.81 57.22
N LEU A 17 21.58 19.36 56.79
CA LEU A 17 21.85 19.59 55.37
C LEU A 17 21.86 18.28 54.57
N ILE A 18 22.52 17.24 55.08
CA ILE A 18 22.58 15.92 54.44
C ILE A 18 21.17 15.32 54.31
N ALA A 19 20.33 15.42 55.34
CA ALA A 19 18.96 14.92 55.29
C ALA A 19 18.12 15.64 54.22
N VAL A 20 18.23 16.97 54.12
CA VAL A 20 17.55 17.76 53.08
C VAL A 20 18.08 17.42 51.68
N MET A 21 19.39 17.28 51.53
CA MET A 21 20.00 16.89 50.23
C MET A 21 19.60 15.48 49.82
N LEU A 22 19.58 14.52 50.74
CA LEU A 22 19.11 13.15 50.46
C LEU A 22 17.66 13.13 50.01
N LEU A 23 16.79 13.91 50.65
CA LEU A 23 15.40 14.06 50.22
C LEU A 23 15.32 14.64 48.80
N GLY A 24 16.09 15.69 48.52
CA GLY A 24 16.18 16.27 47.18
C GLY A 24 16.66 15.27 46.12
N PHE A 25 17.69 14.47 46.43
CA PHE A 25 18.17 13.42 45.54
C PHE A 25 17.14 12.32 45.32
N MET A 26 16.43 11.89 46.36
CA MET A 26 15.35 10.90 46.22
C MET A 26 14.23 11.40 45.31
N VAL A 27 13.81 12.67 45.44
CA VAL A 27 12.81 13.27 44.56
C VAL A 27 13.31 13.33 43.11
N ALA A 28 14.57 13.71 42.89
CA ALA A 28 15.17 13.76 41.56
C ALA A 28 15.26 12.37 40.91
N VAL A 29 15.64 11.34 41.67
CA VAL A 29 15.68 9.94 41.20
C VAL A 29 14.27 9.44 40.89
N ALA A 30 13.31 9.67 41.79
CA ALA A 30 11.91 9.30 41.61
C ALA A 30 11.34 9.88 40.30
N PHE A 31 11.54 11.19 40.10
CA PHE A 31 11.14 11.87 38.87
C PHE A 31 11.84 11.29 37.63
N SER A 32 13.14 11.01 37.71
CA SER A 32 13.90 10.47 36.58
C SER A 32 13.41 9.07 36.19
N VAL A 33 13.07 8.22 37.16
CA VAL A 33 12.50 6.89 36.94
C VAL A 33 11.13 7.00 36.27
N ASP A 34 10.24 7.87 36.76
CA ASP A 34 8.92 8.06 36.16
C ASP A 34 9.02 8.59 34.72
N VAL A 35 9.91 9.55 34.44
CA VAL A 35 10.14 10.05 33.08
C VAL A 35 10.69 8.96 32.16
N ALA A 36 11.66 8.18 32.62
CA ALA A 36 12.20 7.05 31.85
C ALA A 36 11.10 6.03 31.52
N GLN A 37 10.24 5.73 32.50
CA GLN A 37 9.11 4.83 32.36
C GLN A 37 8.08 5.33 31.33
N MET A 38 7.77 6.63 31.34
CA MET A 38 6.88 7.25 30.35
C MET A 38 7.44 7.13 28.93
N HIS A 39 8.75 7.40 28.75
CA HIS A 39 9.40 7.30 27.44
C HIS A 39 9.48 5.86 26.93
N LEU A 40 9.81 4.91 27.81
CA LEU A 40 9.83 3.48 27.48
C LEU A 40 8.44 3.02 27.05
N SER A 41 7.42 3.27 27.88
CA SER A 41 6.04 2.86 27.61
C SER A 41 5.49 3.47 26.32
N ARG A 42 5.83 4.73 26.02
CA ARG A 42 5.44 5.37 24.75
C ARG A 42 6.10 4.70 23.54
N THR A 43 7.37 4.31 23.67
CA THR A 43 8.12 3.66 22.59
C THR A 43 7.60 2.24 22.35
N GLU A 44 7.40 1.48 23.41
CA GLU A 44 6.82 0.14 23.34
C GLU A 44 5.40 0.16 22.77
N LEU A 45 4.55 1.11 23.20
CA LEU A 45 3.21 1.26 22.66
C LEU A 45 3.24 1.54 21.16
N ARG A 46 4.13 2.42 20.71
CA ARG A 46 4.28 2.74 19.29
C ARG A 46 4.69 1.50 18.49
N THR A 47 5.72 0.78 18.93
CA THR A 47 6.20 -0.44 18.28
C THR A 47 5.11 -1.52 18.21
N ALA A 48 4.38 -1.75 19.31
CA ALA A 48 3.30 -2.72 19.36
C ALA A 48 2.13 -2.34 18.43
N THR A 49 1.77 -1.06 18.38
CA THR A 49 0.70 -0.55 17.51
C THR A 49 1.10 -0.61 16.03
N ASP A 50 2.35 -0.26 15.70
CA ASP A 50 2.90 -0.35 14.35
C ASP A 50 2.92 -1.82 13.87
N ALA A 51 3.35 -2.75 14.72
CA ALA A 51 3.33 -4.18 14.42
C ALA A 51 1.91 -4.71 14.20
N ALA A 52 0.95 -4.31 15.04
CA ALA A 52 -0.46 -4.69 14.90
C ALA A 52 -1.07 -4.15 13.59
N ALA A 53 -0.82 -2.89 13.25
CA ALA A 53 -1.28 -2.29 12.00
C ALA A 53 -0.69 -3.00 10.78
N LYS A 54 0.63 -3.25 10.79
CA LYS A 54 1.30 -3.97 9.69
C LYS A 54 0.77 -5.39 9.51
N ALA A 55 0.56 -6.12 10.60
CA ALA A 55 0.03 -7.48 10.54
C ALA A 55 -1.42 -7.52 10.04
N ALA A 56 -2.27 -6.58 10.50
CA ALA A 56 -3.64 -6.47 10.03
C ALA A 56 -3.69 -6.10 8.53
N ALA A 57 -2.88 -5.14 8.09
CA ALA A 57 -2.78 -4.75 6.69
C ALA A 57 -2.32 -5.90 5.79
N ALA A 58 -1.27 -6.64 6.18
CA ALA A 58 -0.80 -7.80 5.42
C ALA A 58 -1.88 -8.89 5.29
N THR A 59 -2.55 -9.24 6.39
CA THR A 59 -3.64 -10.23 6.33
C THR A 59 -4.83 -9.74 5.54
N LEU A 60 -5.13 -8.44 5.55
CA LEU A 60 -6.18 -7.88 4.70
C LEU A 60 -5.84 -8.02 3.22
N SER A 61 -4.58 -7.77 2.85
CA SER A 61 -4.03 -8.00 1.52
C SER A 61 -4.25 -9.46 1.08
N ASP A 62 -3.80 -10.41 1.90
CA ASP A 62 -3.82 -11.83 1.54
C ASP A 62 -5.23 -12.44 1.47
N THR A 63 -6.10 -12.06 2.42
CA THR A 63 -7.37 -12.76 2.67
C THR A 63 -8.59 -11.99 2.17
N LEU A 64 -8.46 -10.67 1.96
CA LEU A 64 -9.55 -9.76 1.65
C LEU A 64 -10.68 -9.79 2.71
N ASP A 65 -10.37 -10.19 3.95
CA ASP A 65 -11.33 -10.32 5.06
C ASP A 65 -10.93 -9.43 6.25
N ARG A 66 -11.79 -8.44 6.55
CA ARG A 66 -11.60 -7.50 7.65
C ARG A 66 -11.53 -8.20 9.01
N ASN A 67 -12.31 -9.26 9.22
CA ASN A 67 -12.36 -9.96 10.51
C ASN A 67 -11.05 -10.72 10.77
N GLN A 68 -10.51 -11.37 9.74
CA GLN A 68 -9.22 -12.06 9.83
C GLN A 68 -8.08 -11.05 10.05
N ALA A 69 -8.13 -9.91 9.38
CA ALA A 69 -7.18 -8.82 9.58
C ALA A 69 -7.19 -8.28 11.03
N VAL A 70 -8.38 -8.03 11.60
CA VAL A 70 -8.52 -7.62 13.02
C VAL A 70 -7.97 -8.69 13.95
N GLN A 71 -8.35 -9.95 13.77
CA GLN A 71 -7.88 -11.05 14.61
C GLN A 71 -6.35 -11.17 14.58
N ARG A 72 -5.73 -11.07 13.40
CA ARG A 72 -4.28 -11.10 13.26
C ARG A 72 -3.62 -9.90 13.95
N GLY A 73 -4.15 -8.70 13.75
CA GLY A 73 -3.67 -7.49 14.40
C GLY A 73 -3.72 -7.59 15.92
N GLN A 74 -4.83 -8.12 16.47
CA GLN A 74 -4.98 -8.35 17.91
C GLN A 74 -3.99 -9.38 18.46
N GLN A 75 -3.76 -10.48 17.74
CA GLN A 75 -2.76 -11.49 18.12
C GLN A 75 -1.35 -10.88 18.20
N ILE A 76 -0.97 -10.05 17.22
CA ILE A 76 0.35 -9.40 17.21
C ILE A 76 0.43 -8.31 18.28
N ALA A 77 -0.62 -7.54 18.52
CA ALA A 77 -0.66 -6.59 19.63
C ALA A 77 -0.43 -7.31 20.98
N ALA A 78 -1.14 -8.42 21.22
CA ALA A 78 -1.03 -9.18 22.46
C ALA A 78 0.31 -9.91 22.62
N ALA A 79 1.02 -10.18 21.51
CA ALA A 79 2.37 -10.74 21.54
C ALA A 79 3.44 -9.71 21.94
N ASN A 80 3.11 -8.41 21.89
CA ASN A 80 3.98 -7.33 22.33
C ASN A 80 3.56 -6.82 23.71
N SER A 81 4.54 -6.53 24.56
CA SER A 81 4.30 -5.93 25.86
C SER A 81 4.52 -4.42 25.82
N VAL A 82 3.73 -3.71 26.62
CA VAL A 82 3.92 -2.31 26.94
C VAL A 82 3.97 -2.24 28.44
N ASN A 83 5.06 -1.73 29.01
CA ASN A 83 5.31 -1.76 30.44
C ASN A 83 5.08 -3.15 31.08
N GLY A 84 5.55 -4.21 30.42
CA GLY A 84 5.42 -5.59 30.91
C GLY A 84 4.06 -6.28 30.69
N ASP A 85 3.01 -5.53 30.34
CA ASP A 85 1.66 -6.08 30.09
C ASP A 85 1.39 -6.24 28.58
N PRO A 86 0.70 -7.30 28.13
CA PRO A 86 0.25 -7.43 26.75
C PRO A 86 -0.64 -6.26 26.30
N LEU A 87 -0.42 -5.77 25.07
CA LEU A 87 -1.30 -4.76 24.48
C LEU A 87 -2.58 -5.40 23.92
N VAL A 88 -3.73 -5.03 24.49
CA VAL A 88 -5.05 -5.51 24.08
C VAL A 88 -5.78 -4.38 23.37
N ILE A 89 -6.01 -4.56 22.08
CA ILE A 89 -6.69 -3.58 21.22
C ILE A 89 -8.09 -4.10 20.87
N PRO A 90 -9.17 -3.37 21.20
CA PRO A 90 -10.53 -3.77 20.83
C PRO A 90 -10.71 -3.69 19.32
N ALA A 91 -11.62 -4.51 18.77
CA ALA A 91 -11.88 -4.53 17.32
C ALA A 91 -12.29 -3.15 16.76
N GLY A 92 -12.97 -2.31 17.55
CA GLY A 92 -13.37 -0.96 17.14
C GLY A 92 -12.23 0.04 17.01
N ASP A 93 -11.04 -0.27 17.54
CA ASP A 93 -9.83 0.55 17.39
C ASP A 93 -9.05 0.20 16.11
N PHE A 94 -9.57 -0.73 15.28
CA PHE A 94 -9.12 -1.00 13.92
C PHE A 94 -10.05 -0.30 12.92
N GLN A 95 -9.48 0.56 12.08
CA GLN A 95 -10.20 1.30 11.07
C GLN A 95 -9.63 0.99 9.69
N PHE A 96 -10.51 0.60 8.78
CA PHE A 96 -10.17 0.25 7.40
C PHE A 96 -10.48 1.43 6.49
N GLY A 97 -9.66 1.65 5.47
CA GLY A 97 -9.90 2.74 4.54
C GLY A 97 -8.86 2.85 3.45
N ARG A 98 -8.81 4.02 2.84
CA ARG A 98 -7.89 4.35 1.76
C ARG A 98 -6.87 5.40 2.21
N SER A 99 -5.59 5.05 2.11
CA SER A 99 -4.46 5.98 2.18
C SER A 99 -4.10 6.43 0.77
N GLN A 100 -4.15 7.74 0.53
CA GLN A 100 -3.70 8.36 -0.72
C GLN A 100 -2.60 9.37 -0.41
N GLU A 101 -1.61 9.45 -1.30
CA GLU A 101 -0.56 10.45 -1.20
C GLU A 101 -1.13 11.85 -1.47
N GLN A 102 -0.86 12.80 -0.58
CA GLN A 102 -1.14 14.21 -0.80
C GLN A 102 0.12 14.94 -1.27
N ASN A 103 -0.05 16.12 -1.89
CA ASN A 103 1.04 16.99 -2.31
C ASN A 103 2.11 17.13 -1.22
N GLY A 104 3.32 16.60 -1.49
CA GLY A 104 4.45 16.63 -0.56
C GLY A 104 4.79 15.30 0.13
N GLY A 105 4.38 14.15 -0.43
CA GLY A 105 4.81 12.82 0.05
C GLY A 105 4.10 12.32 1.30
N ARG A 106 3.07 13.03 1.79
CA ARG A 106 2.35 12.67 3.01
C ARG A 106 1.10 11.88 2.68
N TYR A 107 0.99 10.66 3.19
CA TYR A 107 -0.23 9.86 3.05
C TYR A 107 -1.33 10.36 3.99
N ALA A 108 -2.53 10.52 3.42
CA ALA A 108 -3.74 10.83 4.16
C ALA A 108 -4.68 9.62 4.15
N PHE A 109 -4.94 9.11 5.34
CA PHE A 109 -5.91 8.05 5.58
C PHE A 109 -7.33 8.63 5.58
N THR A 110 -8.21 8.03 4.78
CA THR A 110 -9.65 8.29 4.79
C THR A 110 -10.38 6.99 5.11
N ALA A 111 -11.13 6.98 6.22
CA ALA A 111 -11.88 5.81 6.67
C ALA A 111 -12.98 5.43 5.66
N ASP A 112 -13.23 4.12 5.53
CA ASP A 112 -14.33 3.54 4.74
C ASP A 112 -14.35 3.94 3.25
N GLN A 113 -13.22 4.41 2.72
CA GLN A 113 -13.04 4.63 1.30
C GLN A 113 -12.51 3.38 0.61
N VAL A 114 -13.03 3.09 -0.58
CA VAL A 114 -12.59 1.99 -1.45
C VAL A 114 -11.67 2.49 -2.58
N PRO A 115 -10.74 1.66 -3.08
CA PRO A 115 -10.35 0.36 -2.53
C PRO A 115 -9.71 0.49 -1.14
N LEU A 116 -10.00 -0.47 -0.27
CA LEU A 116 -9.37 -0.64 1.02
C LEU A 116 -7.92 -1.03 0.78
N ASN A 117 -7.03 -0.12 1.11
CA ASN A 117 -5.59 -0.31 0.92
C ASN A 117 -4.82 -0.01 2.22
N SER A 118 -5.53 0.27 3.32
CA SER A 118 -4.89 0.67 4.56
C SER A 118 -5.70 0.30 5.81
N VAL A 119 -4.96 0.03 6.88
CA VAL A 119 -5.48 -0.25 8.21
C VAL A 119 -4.85 0.71 9.20
N ARG A 120 -5.68 1.52 9.85
CA ARG A 120 -5.30 2.38 10.98
C ARG A 120 -5.65 1.70 12.28
N VAL A 121 -4.69 1.61 13.19
CA VAL A 121 -4.84 1.01 14.52
C VAL A 121 -4.56 2.05 15.59
N LEU A 122 -5.46 2.14 16.56
CA LEU A 122 -5.36 3.01 17.72
C LEU A 122 -4.93 2.20 18.95
N GLY A 123 -3.66 2.27 19.32
CA GLY A 123 -3.14 1.66 20.55
C GLY A 123 -3.32 2.61 21.73
N ARG A 124 -4.00 2.15 22.79
CA ARG A 124 -4.29 2.97 23.98
C ARG A 124 -3.91 2.27 25.27
N ARG A 125 -3.14 2.97 26.10
CA ARG A 125 -2.93 2.64 27.52
C ARG A 125 -3.57 3.73 28.38
N THR A 126 -4.89 3.81 28.34
CA THR A 126 -5.68 4.82 29.04
C THR A 126 -6.57 4.12 30.06
N ALA A 127 -7.10 4.83 31.07
CA ALA A 127 -7.98 4.21 32.07
C ALA A 127 -9.22 3.52 31.48
N ASP A 128 -9.68 3.96 30.31
CA ASP A 128 -10.83 3.40 29.60
C ASP A 128 -10.46 2.27 28.61
N SER A 129 -9.16 2.01 28.37
CA SER A 129 -8.74 0.94 27.47
C SER A 129 -8.66 -0.43 28.18
N PRO A 130 -8.84 -1.55 27.47
CA PRO A 130 -8.70 -2.89 28.06
C PRO A 130 -7.33 -3.16 28.70
N SER A 131 -6.27 -2.49 28.25
CA SER A 131 -4.91 -2.60 28.80
C SER A 131 -4.65 -1.65 29.98
N GLY A 132 -5.58 -0.75 30.30
CA GLY A 132 -5.46 0.21 31.39
C GLY A 132 -4.34 1.25 31.21
N ALA A 133 -4.33 2.23 32.11
CA ALA A 133 -3.28 3.24 32.18
C ALA A 133 -1.95 2.67 32.69
N VAL A 134 -0.83 3.29 32.32
CA VAL A 134 0.50 2.90 32.79
C VAL A 134 0.71 3.43 34.21
N PRO A 135 0.88 2.59 35.23
CA PRO A 135 1.17 3.06 36.58
C PRO A 135 2.58 3.68 36.66
N LEU A 136 2.70 4.79 37.38
CA LEU A 136 4.00 5.42 37.67
C LEU A 136 4.53 4.92 39.03
N PHE A 137 5.84 4.77 39.16
CA PHE A 137 6.45 4.22 40.37
C PHE A 137 6.36 5.20 41.55
N PHE A 138 6.57 6.49 41.28
CA PHE A 138 6.56 7.55 42.30
C PHE A 138 5.50 8.62 42.06
N GLY A 139 4.60 8.38 41.11
CA GLY A 139 3.56 9.31 40.71
C GLY A 139 2.67 9.84 41.84
N ASN A 140 2.44 9.02 42.88
CA ASN A 140 1.68 9.39 44.07
C ASN A 140 2.32 10.54 44.89
N ILE A 141 3.64 10.74 44.79
CA ILE A 141 4.35 11.84 45.45
C ILE A 141 4.07 13.18 44.75
N LEU A 142 3.78 13.14 43.45
CA LEU A 142 3.55 14.31 42.59
C LEU A 142 2.06 14.51 42.25
N GLY A 143 1.16 13.66 42.76
CA GLY A 143 -0.28 13.72 42.50
C GLY A 143 -0.71 13.21 41.12
N VAL A 144 0.18 12.55 40.38
CA VAL A 144 -0.10 11.96 39.05
C VAL A 144 0.24 10.48 39.14
N SER A 145 -0.75 9.62 39.39
CA SER A 145 -0.50 8.19 39.66
C SER A 145 -0.33 7.33 38.40
N SER A 146 -0.71 7.85 37.23
CA SER A 146 -0.68 7.10 35.98
C SER A 146 -0.35 7.99 34.77
N PHE A 147 0.17 7.33 33.74
CA PHE A 147 0.47 7.90 32.44
C PHE A 147 -0.40 7.22 31.39
N GLU A 148 -1.02 8.02 30.52
CA GLU A 148 -2.00 7.54 29.55
C GLU A 148 -1.56 7.76 28.10
N PRO A 149 -0.57 6.99 27.59
CA PRO A 149 -0.11 7.16 26.22
C PRO A 149 -1.12 6.56 25.22
N VAL A 150 -1.21 7.24 24.07
CA VAL A 150 -1.97 6.81 22.89
C VAL A 150 -1.03 6.85 21.68
N ALA A 151 -1.12 5.84 20.82
CA ALA A 151 -0.38 5.76 19.57
C ALA A 151 -1.33 5.44 18.42
N ASN A 152 -1.16 6.13 17.30
CA ASN A 152 -1.83 5.82 16.04
C ASN A 152 -0.79 5.29 15.06
N ALA A 153 -1.06 4.10 14.51
CA ALA A 153 -0.29 3.53 13.42
C ALA A 153 -1.20 3.34 12.21
N THR A 154 -0.70 3.60 11.01
CA THR A 154 -1.41 3.27 9.76
C THR A 154 -0.46 2.49 8.89
N ALA A 155 -0.87 1.30 8.49
CA ALA A 155 -0.16 0.49 7.53
C ALA A 155 -0.95 0.46 6.22
N THR A 156 -0.27 0.71 5.12
CA THR A 156 -0.85 0.72 3.77
C THR A 156 -0.22 -0.42 2.99
N TYR A 157 -1.02 -1.17 2.25
CA TYR A 157 -0.59 -2.09 1.20
C TYR A 157 -1.19 -1.61 -0.10
N ILE A 158 -0.56 -1.93 -1.22
CA ILE A 158 -1.08 -1.56 -2.53
C ILE A 158 -1.12 -2.84 -3.35
N GLU A 159 -2.32 -3.29 -3.67
CA GLU A 159 -2.54 -4.42 -4.58
C GLU A 159 -3.17 -3.92 -5.87
N ARG A 160 -2.63 -4.40 -6.99
CA ARG A 160 -3.10 -4.02 -8.33
C ARG A 160 -3.35 -5.23 -9.19
N ASP A 161 -4.47 -5.19 -9.90
CA ASP A 161 -4.79 -6.12 -10.97
C ASP A 161 -4.65 -5.38 -12.30
N VAL A 162 -3.73 -5.83 -13.15
CA VAL A 162 -3.45 -5.22 -14.44
C VAL A 162 -3.79 -6.20 -15.54
N VAL A 163 -4.65 -5.83 -16.48
CA VAL A 163 -4.94 -6.65 -17.65
C VAL A 163 -4.40 -5.98 -18.91
N LEU A 164 -3.48 -6.67 -19.56
CA LEU A 164 -2.90 -6.28 -20.84
C LEU A 164 -3.79 -6.80 -21.96
N VAL A 165 -4.28 -5.91 -22.82
CA VAL A 165 -5.09 -6.26 -23.99
C VAL A 165 -4.30 -5.93 -25.24
N VAL A 166 -3.83 -6.97 -25.94
CA VAL A 166 -2.87 -6.83 -27.05
C VAL A 166 -3.47 -7.16 -28.42
N ASP A 167 -3.12 -6.36 -29.42
CA ASP A 167 -3.51 -6.57 -30.81
C ASP A 167 -2.58 -7.60 -31.47
N ARG A 168 -3.18 -8.65 -32.05
CA ARG A 168 -2.47 -9.66 -32.87
C ARG A 168 -3.05 -9.76 -34.28
N SER A 169 -3.61 -8.67 -34.79
CA SER A 169 -4.10 -8.57 -36.17
C SER A 169 -2.99 -8.65 -37.21
N GLY A 170 -3.33 -8.89 -38.48
CA GLY A 170 -2.33 -9.08 -39.54
C GLY A 170 -1.35 -7.91 -39.73
N SER A 171 -1.72 -6.68 -39.37
CA SER A 171 -0.85 -5.50 -39.43
C SER A 171 0.33 -5.56 -38.47
N MET A 172 0.21 -6.36 -37.39
CA MET A 172 1.26 -6.56 -36.40
C MET A 172 2.37 -7.51 -36.88
N ALA A 173 2.19 -8.20 -38.01
CA ALA A 173 3.11 -9.24 -38.44
C ALA A 173 4.56 -8.72 -38.62
N GLY A 174 5.53 -9.58 -38.32
CA GLY A 174 6.95 -9.26 -38.46
C GLY A 174 7.46 -8.38 -37.31
N ARG A 175 8.11 -7.26 -37.66
CA ARG A 175 8.87 -6.45 -36.70
C ARG A 175 8.01 -5.85 -35.58
N LYS A 176 6.79 -5.43 -35.90
CA LYS A 176 5.87 -4.80 -34.94
C LYS A 176 5.51 -5.73 -33.78
N PHE A 177 5.18 -6.98 -34.08
CA PHE A 177 4.89 -7.97 -33.03
C PHE A 177 6.13 -8.31 -32.21
N ALA A 178 7.31 -8.39 -32.84
CA ALA A 178 8.56 -8.58 -32.11
C ALA A 178 8.85 -7.41 -31.15
N ASP A 179 8.63 -6.18 -31.59
CA ASP A 179 8.78 -4.98 -30.76
C ASP A 179 7.76 -4.96 -29.59
N LEU A 180 6.50 -5.35 -29.84
CA LEU A 180 5.51 -5.50 -28.77
C LEU A 180 5.93 -6.56 -27.74
N SER A 181 6.35 -7.75 -28.19
CA SER A 181 6.82 -8.80 -27.27
C SER A 181 8.01 -8.33 -26.42
N ASN A 182 8.94 -7.57 -27.01
CA ASN A 182 10.04 -6.97 -26.26
C ASN A 182 9.54 -5.94 -25.23
N ALA A 183 8.59 -5.09 -25.61
CA ALA A 183 8.00 -4.10 -24.71
C ALA A 183 7.24 -4.73 -23.54
N ILE A 184 6.50 -5.83 -23.77
CA ILE A 184 5.86 -6.60 -22.69
C ILE A 184 6.91 -7.27 -21.79
N ASN A 185 8.00 -7.78 -22.33
CA ASN A 185 9.10 -8.29 -21.51
C ASN A 185 9.72 -7.19 -20.63
N VAL A 186 9.88 -5.97 -21.16
CA VAL A 186 10.33 -4.80 -20.38
C VAL A 186 9.32 -4.44 -19.29
N PHE A 187 8.02 -4.44 -19.60
CA PHE A 187 6.95 -4.23 -18.63
C PHE A 187 7.04 -5.22 -17.47
N VAL A 188 7.01 -6.52 -17.77
CA VAL A 188 7.09 -7.62 -16.80
C VAL A 188 8.37 -7.55 -15.97
N ASN A 189 9.51 -7.30 -16.59
CA ASN A 189 10.77 -7.15 -15.88
C ASN A 189 10.79 -5.92 -14.97
N THR A 190 10.09 -4.84 -15.33
CA THR A 190 10.00 -3.64 -14.49
C THR A 190 9.16 -3.94 -13.24
N LEU A 191 8.01 -4.62 -13.40
CA LEU A 191 7.16 -5.06 -12.28
C LEU A 191 7.85 -6.07 -11.34
N ASN A 192 8.60 -7.03 -11.89
CA ASN A 192 9.37 -7.97 -11.05
C ASN A 192 10.44 -7.30 -10.17
N ASN A 193 10.83 -6.06 -10.48
CA ASN A 193 11.81 -5.30 -9.70
C ASN A 193 11.16 -4.33 -8.71
N THR A 194 9.82 -4.34 -8.58
CA THR A 194 9.08 -3.46 -7.67
C THR A 194 8.55 -4.24 -6.46
N PRO A 195 8.49 -3.62 -5.26
CA PRO A 195 8.12 -4.31 -4.02
C PRO A 195 6.60 -4.53 -3.86
N VAL A 196 5.83 -4.45 -4.95
CA VAL A 196 4.36 -4.42 -4.95
C VAL A 196 3.83 -5.76 -5.46
N ASP A 197 2.83 -6.33 -4.78
CA ASP A 197 2.17 -7.57 -5.22
C ASP A 197 1.15 -7.28 -6.33
N GLU A 198 1.64 -7.33 -7.56
CA GLU A 198 0.87 -7.09 -8.78
C GLU A 198 0.46 -8.42 -9.43
N ARG A 199 -0.82 -8.54 -9.82
CA ARG A 199 -1.26 -9.64 -10.69
C ARG A 199 -1.49 -9.10 -12.08
N VAL A 200 -0.94 -9.79 -13.07
CA VAL A 200 -1.07 -9.42 -14.47
C VAL A 200 -1.87 -10.48 -15.21
N GLY A 201 -2.84 -10.05 -16.01
CA GLY A 201 -3.57 -10.87 -16.97
C GLY A 201 -3.23 -10.45 -18.40
N LEU A 202 -3.42 -11.36 -19.34
CA LEU A 202 -3.18 -11.12 -20.76
C LEU A 202 -4.38 -11.58 -21.58
N ALA A 203 -4.95 -10.66 -22.35
CA ALA A 203 -5.91 -10.95 -23.39
C ALA A 203 -5.37 -10.51 -24.74
N SER A 204 -5.59 -11.30 -25.78
CA SER A 204 -5.23 -10.95 -27.15
C SER A 204 -6.45 -10.92 -28.04
N TYR A 205 -6.37 -10.14 -29.11
CA TYR A 205 -7.47 -10.07 -30.08
C TYR A 205 -7.02 -9.89 -31.52
N ASN A 206 -7.88 -10.37 -32.41
CA ASN A 206 -7.85 -10.16 -33.85
C ASN A 206 -9.30 -10.02 -34.36
N ASP A 207 -9.81 -10.96 -35.18
CA ASP A 207 -11.25 -11.13 -35.45
C ASP A 207 -12.00 -11.73 -34.25
N ARG A 208 -11.30 -12.43 -33.36
CA ARG A 208 -11.81 -12.99 -32.09
C ARG A 208 -10.96 -12.47 -30.93
N ALA A 209 -11.41 -12.69 -29.70
CA ALA A 209 -10.61 -12.42 -28.52
C ALA A 209 -10.37 -13.71 -27.74
N SER A 210 -9.23 -13.76 -27.06
CA SER A 210 -8.79 -14.88 -26.23
C SER A 210 -8.38 -14.35 -24.86
N GLU A 211 -8.68 -15.11 -23.81
CA GLU A 211 -8.16 -14.90 -22.47
C GLU A 211 -6.90 -15.76 -22.32
N ASP A 212 -5.75 -15.24 -22.76
CA ASP A 212 -4.53 -16.04 -22.90
C ASP A 212 -3.91 -16.39 -21.54
N VAL A 213 -3.97 -15.47 -20.57
CA VAL A 213 -3.48 -15.67 -19.20
C VAL A 213 -4.43 -14.98 -18.23
N GLN A 214 -4.94 -15.72 -17.24
CA GLN A 214 -5.73 -15.14 -16.14
C GLN A 214 -4.80 -14.33 -15.20
N LEU A 215 -5.37 -13.54 -14.29
CA LEU A 215 -4.57 -12.76 -13.33
C LEU A 215 -3.64 -13.65 -12.50
N THR A 216 -2.33 -13.50 -12.72
CA THR A 216 -1.28 -14.31 -12.09
C THR A 216 -0.16 -13.44 -11.53
N ALA A 217 0.45 -13.88 -10.44
CA ALA A 217 1.69 -13.31 -9.91
C ALA A 217 2.93 -13.90 -10.62
N ASN A 218 2.78 -15.01 -11.35
CA ASN A 218 3.85 -15.62 -12.12
C ASN A 218 3.95 -14.95 -13.50
N LEU A 219 4.65 -13.82 -13.57
CA LEU A 219 4.72 -13.02 -14.79
C LEU A 219 5.44 -13.71 -15.96
N ALA A 220 6.14 -14.84 -15.72
CA ALA A 220 6.70 -15.66 -16.78
C ALA A 220 5.62 -16.31 -17.67
N GLU A 221 4.40 -16.48 -17.17
CA GLU A 221 3.27 -16.97 -17.98
C GLU A 221 2.88 -15.96 -19.06
N ILE A 222 2.99 -14.65 -18.75
CA ILE A 222 2.68 -13.57 -19.70
C ILE A 222 3.68 -13.59 -20.86
N THR A 223 4.98 -13.70 -20.57
CA THR A 223 6.02 -13.72 -21.60
C THR A 223 5.97 -15.00 -22.43
N ALA A 224 5.66 -16.15 -21.82
CA ALA A 224 5.44 -17.41 -22.52
C ALA A 224 4.22 -17.35 -23.45
N ALA A 225 3.09 -16.79 -22.99
CA ALA A 225 1.90 -16.63 -23.80
C ALA A 225 2.14 -15.73 -25.02
N MET A 226 2.83 -14.59 -24.84
CA MET A 226 3.25 -13.72 -25.94
C MET A 226 4.10 -14.46 -27.00
N GLY A 227 5.00 -15.35 -26.57
CA GLY A 227 5.82 -16.16 -27.48
C GLY A 227 5.04 -17.21 -28.29
N ALA A 228 3.90 -17.67 -27.78
CA ALA A 228 3.04 -18.66 -28.44
C ALA A 228 1.98 -18.04 -29.37
N MET A 229 1.77 -16.72 -29.30
CA MET A 229 0.73 -16.04 -30.05
C MET A 229 0.96 -16.08 -31.56
N ARG A 230 -0.15 -16.28 -32.29
CA ARG A 230 -0.17 -16.25 -33.75
C ARG A 230 -0.85 -14.98 -34.25
N VAL A 231 -0.09 -14.22 -35.02
CA VAL A 231 -0.55 -12.97 -35.63
C VAL A 231 -1.35 -13.25 -36.90
N GLY A 232 -2.47 -12.57 -37.08
CA GLY A 232 -3.29 -12.67 -38.27
C GLY A 232 -4.75 -12.28 -38.03
N GLY A 233 -5.50 -12.04 -39.11
CA GLY A 233 -6.91 -11.66 -39.05
C GLY A 233 -7.14 -10.14 -39.00
N PHE A 234 -8.37 -9.76 -38.62
CA PHE A 234 -8.84 -8.37 -38.55
C PHE A 234 -8.60 -7.77 -37.15
N THR A 235 -9.11 -6.56 -36.89
CA THR A 235 -8.84 -5.79 -35.66
C THR A 235 -10.14 -5.47 -34.92
N SER A 236 -10.41 -6.20 -33.85
CA SER A 236 -11.64 -6.08 -33.03
C SER A 236 -11.36 -5.61 -31.60
N ILE A 237 -10.95 -4.34 -31.45
CA ILE A 237 -10.60 -3.74 -30.14
C ILE A 237 -11.65 -4.00 -29.04
N SER A 238 -12.94 -3.82 -29.33
CA SER A 238 -14.01 -4.04 -28.34
C SER A 238 -14.07 -5.48 -27.82
N ARG A 239 -13.82 -6.48 -28.66
CA ARG A 239 -13.75 -7.89 -28.22
C ARG A 239 -12.55 -8.14 -27.33
N GLY A 240 -11.40 -7.56 -27.66
CA GLY A 240 -10.22 -7.61 -26.80
C GLY A 240 -10.49 -7.02 -25.43
N MET A 241 -11.14 -5.85 -25.39
CA MET A 241 -11.55 -5.22 -24.12
C MET A 241 -12.55 -6.08 -23.34
N SER A 242 -13.51 -6.73 -24.01
CA SER A 242 -14.44 -7.64 -23.33
C SER A 242 -13.76 -8.90 -22.78
N ALA A 243 -12.77 -9.46 -23.47
CA ALA A 243 -11.97 -10.56 -22.92
C ALA A 243 -11.13 -10.09 -21.72
N GLY A 244 -10.54 -8.90 -21.81
CA GLY A 244 -9.84 -8.30 -20.68
C GLY A 244 -10.77 -8.03 -19.49
N GLN A 245 -12.01 -7.61 -19.73
CA GLN A 245 -13.05 -7.45 -18.70
C GLN A 245 -13.36 -8.79 -18.03
N SER A 246 -13.49 -9.88 -18.79
CA SER A 246 -13.74 -11.22 -18.27
C SER A 246 -12.63 -11.67 -17.29
N ILE A 247 -11.36 -11.48 -17.68
CA ILE A 247 -10.21 -11.74 -16.80
C ILE A 247 -10.24 -10.85 -15.54
N MET A 248 -10.64 -9.59 -15.66
CA MET A 248 -10.72 -8.69 -14.51
C MET A 248 -11.83 -9.10 -13.54
N LEU A 249 -12.96 -9.57 -14.06
CA LEU A 249 -14.11 -10.02 -13.27
C LEU A 249 -13.86 -11.35 -12.56
N SER A 250 -12.97 -12.20 -13.08
CA SER A 250 -12.51 -13.42 -12.39
C SER A 250 -11.45 -13.12 -11.31
N GLY A 251 -10.98 -11.88 -11.22
CA GLY A 251 -9.96 -11.40 -10.30
C GLY A 251 -10.45 -11.01 -8.90
N ARG A 252 -9.63 -10.23 -8.19
CA ARG A 252 -9.92 -9.75 -6.83
C ARG A 252 -10.96 -8.64 -6.85
N SER A 253 -11.77 -8.52 -5.80
CA SER A 253 -12.86 -7.51 -5.69
C SER A 253 -12.34 -6.07 -5.83
N PRO A 254 -13.05 -5.15 -6.51
CA PRO A 254 -12.62 -3.76 -6.67
C PRO A 254 -12.62 -3.00 -5.34
N ASP A 255 -13.22 -3.57 -4.29
CA ASP A 255 -13.18 -3.00 -2.94
C ASP A 255 -11.80 -3.10 -2.29
N PHE A 256 -10.88 -3.89 -2.85
CA PHE A 256 -9.55 -4.13 -2.26
C PHE A 256 -8.38 -3.85 -3.22
N VAL A 257 -8.61 -3.90 -4.53
CA VAL A 257 -7.54 -3.73 -5.52
C VAL A 257 -7.86 -2.62 -6.51
N GLU A 258 -6.84 -1.89 -6.93
CA GLU A 258 -6.95 -1.00 -8.08
C GLU A 258 -6.88 -1.83 -9.37
N ARG A 259 -7.87 -1.66 -10.26
CA ARG A 259 -7.97 -2.41 -11.51
C ARG A 259 -7.61 -1.52 -12.68
N THR A 260 -6.65 -1.97 -13.46
CA THR A 260 -6.16 -1.24 -14.63
C THR A 260 -6.18 -2.11 -15.86
N MET A 261 -6.72 -1.60 -16.96
CA MET A 261 -6.65 -2.22 -18.28
C MET A 261 -5.74 -1.40 -19.19
N VAL A 262 -4.77 -2.06 -19.83
CA VAL A 262 -3.88 -1.42 -20.82
C VAL A 262 -4.20 -1.99 -22.18
N VAL A 263 -4.85 -1.20 -23.04
CA VAL A 263 -5.30 -1.63 -24.37
C VAL A 263 -4.35 -1.11 -25.44
N MET A 264 -3.72 -2.01 -26.18
CA MET A 264 -2.80 -1.69 -27.26
C MET A 264 -3.42 -2.01 -28.63
N THR A 265 -3.20 -1.14 -29.64
CA THR A 265 -3.54 -1.41 -31.05
C THR A 265 -2.57 -0.74 -32.02
N ASP A 266 -2.32 -1.37 -33.17
CA ASP A 266 -1.52 -0.79 -34.27
C ASP A 266 -2.35 -0.39 -35.50
N GLY A 267 -3.67 -0.57 -35.41
CA GLY A 267 -4.57 -0.52 -36.53
C GLY A 267 -5.88 0.20 -36.22
N ARG A 268 -6.81 0.08 -37.16
CA ARG A 268 -8.14 0.69 -37.06
C ARG A 268 -9.16 -0.39 -36.71
N HIS A 269 -9.96 -0.11 -35.69
CA HIS A 269 -11.11 -0.93 -35.36
C HIS A 269 -12.01 -1.12 -36.59
N ASN A 270 -12.27 -2.37 -36.96
CA ASN A 270 -13.02 -2.71 -38.18
C ASN A 270 -14.03 -3.85 -37.99
N ARG A 271 -14.17 -4.37 -36.77
CA ARG A 271 -15.07 -5.47 -36.41
C ARG A 271 -15.63 -5.28 -35.01
N GLY A 272 -16.92 -5.55 -34.85
CA GLY A 272 -17.61 -5.54 -33.56
C GLY A 272 -18.22 -4.18 -33.20
N PRO A 273 -18.79 -4.06 -31.99
CA PRO A 273 -19.32 -2.81 -31.47
C PRO A 273 -18.20 -1.78 -31.27
N GLU A 274 -18.55 -0.49 -31.25
CA GLU A 274 -17.59 0.57 -30.97
C GLU A 274 -16.92 0.38 -29.58
N PRO A 275 -15.58 0.50 -29.48
CA PRO A 275 -14.86 0.30 -28.22
C PRO A 275 -15.34 1.17 -27.05
N ARG A 276 -15.87 2.36 -27.34
CA ARG A 276 -16.43 3.25 -26.31
C ARG A 276 -17.54 2.60 -25.48
N ILE A 277 -18.28 1.64 -26.04
CA ILE A 277 -19.36 0.95 -25.32
C ILE A 277 -18.78 0.10 -24.19
N VAL A 278 -17.74 -0.67 -24.50
CA VAL A 278 -17.04 -1.50 -23.50
C VAL A 278 -16.26 -0.63 -22.52
N ALA A 279 -15.69 0.48 -22.99
CA ALA A 279 -15.02 1.46 -22.12
C ALA A 279 -15.96 2.03 -21.04
N ASN A 280 -17.21 2.37 -21.40
CA ASN A 280 -18.19 2.87 -20.44
C ASN A 280 -18.58 1.82 -19.40
N GLN A 281 -18.67 0.55 -19.80
CA GLN A 281 -18.96 -0.55 -18.87
C GLN A 281 -17.80 -0.74 -17.87
N LEU A 282 -16.57 -0.80 -18.38
CA LEU A 282 -15.37 -0.92 -17.56
C LEU A 282 -15.20 0.27 -16.60
N ALA A 283 -15.49 1.50 -17.05
CA ALA A 283 -15.46 2.69 -16.22
C ALA A 283 -16.50 2.63 -15.09
N ALA A 284 -17.70 2.11 -15.37
CA ALA A 284 -18.73 1.88 -14.35
C ALA A 284 -18.31 0.82 -13.31
N ASP A 285 -17.44 -0.12 -13.72
CA ASP A 285 -16.85 -1.15 -12.85
C ASP A 285 -15.57 -0.68 -12.12
N ASN A 286 -15.28 0.63 -12.10
CA ASN A 286 -14.08 1.25 -11.53
C ASN A 286 -12.75 0.72 -12.11
N VAL A 287 -12.73 0.40 -13.40
CA VAL A 287 -11.50 0.01 -14.11
C VAL A 287 -10.89 1.22 -14.82
N THR A 288 -9.64 1.55 -14.47
CA THR A 288 -8.87 2.57 -15.18
C THR A 288 -8.40 2.03 -16.52
N ILE A 289 -8.61 2.76 -17.61
CA ILE A 289 -8.23 2.31 -18.96
C ILE A 289 -7.12 3.18 -19.54
N HIS A 290 -5.93 2.61 -19.69
CA HIS A 290 -4.86 3.20 -20.50
C HIS A 290 -4.90 2.65 -21.91
N THR A 291 -4.61 3.48 -22.89
CA THR A 291 -4.52 3.03 -24.28
C THR A 291 -3.17 3.35 -24.89
N ILE A 292 -2.69 2.45 -25.74
CA ILE A 292 -1.44 2.59 -26.47
C ILE A 292 -1.75 2.40 -27.96
N THR A 293 -1.32 3.37 -28.76
CA THR A 293 -1.35 3.24 -30.23
C THR A 293 0.04 3.04 -30.77
N PHE A 294 0.19 2.14 -31.74
CA PHE A 294 1.49 1.78 -32.29
C PHE A 294 1.56 1.96 -33.81
N GLY A 295 2.49 2.81 -34.26
CA GLY A 295 2.68 3.16 -35.66
C GLY A 295 1.61 4.08 -36.24
N GLY A 296 1.88 4.62 -37.43
CA GLY A 296 1.09 5.72 -38.02
C GLY A 296 -0.32 5.38 -38.53
N ASN A 297 -0.74 4.11 -38.51
CA ASN A 297 -2.05 3.68 -39.04
C ASN A 297 -3.14 3.55 -37.97
N ALA A 298 -2.75 3.61 -36.69
CA ALA A 298 -3.66 3.47 -35.57
C ALA A 298 -4.63 4.67 -35.47
N ASP A 299 -5.81 4.42 -34.91
CA ASP A 299 -6.82 5.47 -34.69
C ASP A 299 -6.60 6.17 -33.33
N LEU A 300 -5.75 7.20 -33.34
CA LEU A 300 -5.40 7.96 -32.13
C LEU A 300 -6.63 8.64 -31.51
N ALA A 301 -7.55 9.16 -32.31
CA ALA A 301 -8.72 9.86 -31.81
C ALA A 301 -9.63 8.90 -31.02
N ARG A 302 -9.91 7.73 -31.59
CA ARG A 302 -10.72 6.69 -30.93
C ARG A 302 -10.05 6.17 -29.66
N MET A 303 -8.73 5.94 -29.68
CA MET A 303 -8.04 5.41 -28.49
C MET A 303 -7.89 6.45 -27.37
N ARG A 304 -7.79 7.74 -27.71
CA ARG A 304 -7.89 8.84 -26.73
C ARG A 304 -9.27 8.92 -26.08
N GLU A 305 -10.33 8.78 -26.87
CA GLU A 305 -11.71 8.71 -26.35
C GLU A 305 -11.85 7.56 -25.35
N VAL A 306 -11.39 6.36 -25.69
CA VAL A 306 -11.44 5.19 -24.81
C VAL A 306 -10.67 5.40 -23.51
N ALA A 307 -9.45 5.96 -23.57
CA ALA A 307 -8.68 6.25 -22.36
C ALA A 307 -9.38 7.29 -21.48
N THR A 308 -9.95 8.34 -22.10
CA THR A 308 -10.67 9.40 -21.39
C THR A 308 -11.91 8.86 -20.68
N ILE A 309 -12.67 7.96 -21.32
CA ILE A 309 -13.84 7.31 -20.71
C ILE A 309 -13.42 6.51 -19.47
N GLY A 310 -12.31 5.77 -19.57
CA GLY A 310 -11.77 4.99 -18.46
C GLY A 310 -10.91 5.79 -17.47
N GLY A 311 -10.90 7.13 -17.53
CA GLY A 311 -10.12 7.97 -16.62
C GLY A 311 -8.59 7.78 -16.68
N GLY A 312 -8.08 7.15 -17.73
CA GLY A 312 -6.66 6.87 -17.92
C GLY A 312 -6.01 7.71 -19.01
N ASN A 313 -4.74 7.39 -19.28
CA ASN A 313 -3.91 8.10 -20.25
C ASN A 313 -3.81 7.36 -21.59
N HIS A 314 -3.73 8.14 -22.66
CA HIS A 314 -3.42 7.64 -23.99
C HIS A 314 -1.96 7.90 -24.35
N TYR A 315 -1.31 6.88 -24.89
CA TYR A 315 0.07 6.91 -25.34
C TYR A 315 0.17 6.56 -26.83
N HIS A 316 1.20 7.09 -27.49
CA HIS A 316 1.50 6.81 -28.89
C HIS A 316 2.97 6.47 -29.07
N ALA A 317 3.25 5.36 -29.76
CA ALA A 317 4.59 4.92 -30.12
C ALA A 317 4.71 4.85 -31.65
N ASP A 318 5.68 5.56 -32.23
CA ASP A 318 6.02 5.47 -33.65
C ASP A 318 6.90 4.24 -33.96
N ASN A 319 7.64 3.76 -32.97
CA ASN A 319 8.62 2.67 -33.10
C ASN A 319 8.75 1.83 -31.82
N GLY A 320 9.43 0.68 -31.92
CA GLY A 320 9.56 -0.27 -30.81
C GLY A 320 10.25 0.30 -29.57
N LEU A 321 11.23 1.19 -29.71
CA LEU A 321 11.92 1.79 -28.56
C LEU A 321 10.97 2.70 -27.76
N GLN A 322 10.14 3.50 -28.42
CA GLN A 322 9.12 4.30 -27.76
C GLN A 322 8.06 3.41 -27.11
N LEU A 323 7.69 2.30 -27.74
CA LEU A 323 6.76 1.33 -27.17
C LEU A 323 7.31 0.73 -25.86
N GLU A 324 8.59 0.34 -25.85
CA GLU A 324 9.29 -0.13 -24.65
C GLU A 324 9.31 0.94 -23.54
N GLN A 325 9.56 2.20 -23.89
CA GLN A 325 9.56 3.32 -22.95
C GLN A 325 8.17 3.56 -22.34
N ILE A 326 7.12 3.53 -23.15
CA ILE A 326 5.72 3.70 -22.70
C ILE A 326 5.34 2.57 -21.74
N TYR A 327 5.63 1.31 -22.09
CA TYR A 327 5.34 0.19 -21.20
C TYR A 327 6.15 0.27 -19.90
N ARG A 328 7.41 0.70 -19.96
CA ARG A 328 8.21 0.97 -18.75
C ARG A 328 7.60 2.09 -17.91
N GLU A 329 7.16 3.19 -18.52
CA GLU A 329 6.51 4.31 -17.83
C GLU A 329 5.21 3.84 -17.16
N ILE A 330 4.37 3.08 -17.88
CA ILE A 330 3.14 2.51 -17.30
C ILE A 330 3.49 1.59 -16.13
N ALA A 331 4.46 0.68 -16.28
CA ALA A 331 4.90 -0.16 -15.17
C ALA A 331 5.37 0.68 -13.97
N LEU A 332 6.22 1.68 -14.21
CA LEU A 332 6.71 2.55 -13.14
C LEU A 332 5.59 3.35 -12.50
N THR A 333 4.68 3.96 -13.24
CA THR A 333 3.54 4.70 -12.67
C THR A 333 2.58 3.79 -11.91
N LEU A 334 2.44 2.54 -12.33
CA LEU A 334 1.73 1.50 -11.59
C LEU A 334 2.49 1.07 -10.32
N SER A 335 3.79 1.26 -10.24
CA SER A 335 4.61 0.89 -9.08
C SER A 335 4.96 2.07 -8.15
N THR A 336 5.01 3.30 -8.67
CA THR A 336 5.39 4.52 -7.94
C THR A 336 4.16 5.16 -7.32
N MET A 337 3.76 4.65 -6.16
CA MET A 337 3.44 5.50 -5.03
C MET A 337 4.49 5.16 -3.97
N ILE A 338 5.55 5.95 -3.90
CA ILE A 338 6.71 5.66 -3.05
C ILE A 338 6.31 5.91 -1.60
N THR A 339 6.10 4.82 -0.85
CA THR A 339 6.13 4.82 0.61
C THR A 339 7.55 5.17 1.09
N GLU A 340 7.72 6.38 1.62
CA GLU A 340 8.73 6.69 2.65
C GLU A 340 8.06 6.83 4.02
#